data_AF-A0ABD0ZGW4-F1
#
_entry.id   AF-A0ABD0ZGW4-F1
#
_cell.length_a   1.000
_cell.length_b   1.000
_cell.length_c   1.000
_cell.angle_alpha   90.00
_cell.angle_beta   90.00
_cell.angle_gamma   90.00
#
_symmetry.space_group_name_H-M   'P 1'
#
loop_
_entity.id
_entity.type
_entity.pdbx_description
1 polymer ?
#
loop_
_entity_poly.entity_id
_entity_poly.type
_entity_poly.pdbx_seq_one_letter_code
_entity_poly.pdbx_strand_id
1 'polypeptide(L)'
;MAEPSFPRILLLCFVFLFLFTTLGSSSKTRFKYSLEKPHHPLDPLTTHEMKRVKAIFSGHNPGFGSGSAIIHSMALDEPENQCVVRWKKGDLIPPRRAEVLAMSKGKSHVLTVDLKTGRVVSDLVNPTSGYPILTMNDIIAVSQVPFKSVEFNQSRRVGFRFPV
;
A
#
# COMPACT_ATOMS: atom_id res chain seq x y z
N MET A 1 -47.60 -3.00 51.75
CA MET A 1 -46.78 -4.22 51.95
C MET A 1 -47.14 -5.21 50.84
N ALA A 2 -46.37 -5.21 49.75
CA ALA A 2 -46.13 -6.32 48.80
C ALA A 2 -45.50 -5.74 47.51
N GLU A 3 -44.17 -5.66 47.51
CA GLU A 3 -43.34 -5.43 46.32
C GLU A 3 -43.44 -6.63 45.37
N PRO A 4 -43.65 -6.47 44.06
CA PRO A 4 -43.49 -7.57 43.12
C PRO A 4 -42.01 -7.93 42.98
N SER A 5 -41.68 -9.16 43.37
CA SER A 5 -40.32 -9.72 43.35
C SER A 5 -39.67 -9.64 41.96
N PHE A 6 -38.47 -9.08 41.93
CA PHE A 6 -37.64 -8.85 40.75
C PHE A 6 -37.02 -10.06 40.01
N PRO A 7 -37.06 -11.36 40.43
CA PRO A 7 -36.19 -12.34 39.78
C PRO A 7 -36.81 -13.04 38.55
N ARG A 8 -38.07 -12.76 38.17
CA ARG A 8 -38.76 -13.49 37.07
C ARG A 8 -38.77 -12.78 35.72
N ILE A 9 -38.65 -11.45 35.69
CA ILE A 9 -38.57 -10.68 34.43
C ILE A 9 -37.16 -10.75 33.82
N LEU A 10 -36.13 -10.91 34.66
CA LEU A 10 -34.74 -11.02 34.20
C LEU A 10 -34.45 -12.35 33.47
N LEU A 11 -35.21 -13.42 33.74
CA LEU A 11 -34.97 -14.74 33.15
C LEU A 11 -35.52 -14.87 31.71
N LEU A 12 -36.55 -14.11 31.34
CA LEU A 12 -37.11 -14.14 29.98
C LEU A 12 -36.27 -13.34 28.96
N CYS A 13 -35.50 -12.34 29.40
CA CYS A 13 -34.59 -11.60 28.53
C CYS A 13 -33.32 -12.39 28.17
N PHE A 14 -32.93 -13.39 28.97
CA PHE A 14 -31.73 -14.17 28.73
C PHE A 14 -31.89 -15.25 27.64
N VAL A 15 -33.12 -15.71 27.38
CA VAL A 15 -33.38 -16.74 26.36
C VAL A 15 -33.48 -16.12 24.94
N PHE A 16 -33.95 -14.89 24.81
CA PHE A 16 -34.10 -14.23 23.51
C PHE A 16 -32.77 -13.76 22.90
N LEU A 17 -31.76 -13.50 23.73
CA LEU A 17 -30.40 -13.17 23.29
C LEU A 17 -29.57 -14.40 22.87
N PHE A 18 -30.04 -15.62 23.16
CA PHE A 18 -29.34 -16.85 22.79
C PHE A 18 -29.79 -17.48 21.47
N LEU A 19 -30.83 -16.95 20.82
CA LEU A 19 -31.35 -17.48 19.54
C LEU A 19 -30.94 -16.67 18.29
N PHE A 20 -30.26 -15.53 18.43
CA PHE A 20 -29.77 -14.74 17.29
C PHE A 20 -28.26 -14.82 17.04
N THR A 21 -27.53 -15.66 17.78
CA THR A 21 -26.06 -15.79 17.66
C THR A 21 -25.61 -16.99 16.83
N THR A 22 -26.44 -17.49 15.91
CA THR A 22 -26.01 -18.45 14.87
C THR A 22 -26.21 -17.89 13.47
N LEU A 23 -25.93 -16.60 13.26
CA LEU A 23 -25.68 -16.12 11.89
C LEU A 23 -24.28 -16.57 11.47
N GLY A 24 -24.27 -17.65 10.67
CA GLY A 24 -23.08 -18.31 10.16
C GLY A 24 -22.02 -17.33 9.69
N SER A 25 -20.85 -17.39 10.33
CA SER A 25 -19.64 -16.77 9.84
C SER A 25 -19.30 -17.42 8.51
N SER A 26 -19.65 -16.75 7.41
CA SER A 26 -19.17 -17.10 6.08
C SER A 26 -17.65 -17.04 6.15
N SER A 27 -17.01 -18.20 6.10
CA SER A 27 -15.56 -18.31 6.00
C SER A 27 -15.13 -17.75 4.65
N LYS A 28 -14.92 -16.43 4.59
CA LYS A 28 -14.13 -15.82 3.51
C LYS A 28 -12.84 -16.61 3.44
N THR A 29 -12.65 -17.37 2.37
CA THR A 29 -11.38 -18.01 2.04
C THR A 29 -10.33 -16.89 1.99
N ARG A 30 -9.56 -16.77 3.07
CA ARG A 30 -8.50 -15.77 3.18
C ARG A 30 -7.41 -16.22 2.22
N PHE A 31 -7.45 -15.74 0.97
CA PHE A 31 -6.36 -15.92 0.02
C PHE A 31 -5.06 -15.50 0.68
N LYS A 32 -4.13 -16.45 0.84
CA LYS A 32 -2.83 -16.19 1.45
C LYS A 32 -1.88 -15.66 0.37
N TYR A 33 -2.02 -14.38 0.01
CA TYR A 33 -1.12 -13.65 -0.91
C TYR A 33 0.36 -13.72 -0.50
N SER A 34 0.64 -14.07 0.76
CA SER A 34 2.00 -14.27 1.28
C SER A 34 2.72 -15.52 0.74
N LEU A 35 2.01 -16.44 0.08
CA LEU A 35 2.56 -17.68 -0.49
C LEU A 35 2.57 -17.67 -2.02
N GLU A 36 2.10 -16.58 -2.62
CA GLU A 36 2.01 -16.46 -4.07
C GLU A 36 3.41 -16.36 -4.68
N LYS A 37 3.64 -17.20 -5.69
CA LYS A 37 4.87 -17.22 -6.47
C LYS A 37 4.53 -16.79 -7.90
N PRO A 38 5.46 -16.12 -8.60
CA PRO A 38 5.27 -15.84 -10.01
C PRO A 38 5.24 -17.17 -10.80
N HIS A 39 4.25 -17.32 -11.65
CA HIS A 39 4.06 -18.45 -12.57
C HIS A 39 4.36 -18.07 -14.03
N HIS A 40 4.39 -16.76 -14.32
CA HIS A 40 4.74 -16.19 -15.62
C HIS A 40 5.79 -15.08 -15.46
N PRO A 41 6.72 -14.90 -16.43
CA PRO A 41 7.72 -13.84 -16.37
C PRO A 41 7.14 -12.43 -16.20
N LEU A 42 5.95 -12.19 -16.79
CA LEU A 42 5.20 -10.93 -16.72
C LEU A 42 4.17 -10.86 -15.58
N ASP A 43 4.12 -11.84 -14.69
CA ASP A 43 3.26 -11.72 -13.51
C ASP A 43 3.69 -10.49 -12.70
N PRO A 44 2.74 -9.73 -12.13
CA PRO A 44 3.06 -8.56 -11.32
C PRO A 44 3.94 -8.93 -10.13
N LEU A 45 4.58 -7.93 -9.52
CA LEU A 45 5.33 -8.15 -8.29
C LEU A 45 4.41 -8.72 -7.21
N THR A 46 4.81 -9.84 -6.62
CA THR A 46 4.12 -10.43 -5.48
C THR A 46 4.32 -9.58 -4.23
N THR A 47 3.45 -9.74 -3.23
CA THR A 47 3.60 -9.02 -1.95
C THR A 47 4.95 -9.34 -1.28
N HIS A 48 5.45 -10.57 -1.44
CA HIS A 48 6.76 -10.97 -0.91
C HIS A 48 7.91 -10.24 -1.63
N GLU A 49 7.86 -10.19 -2.97
CA GLU A 49 8.84 -9.44 -3.76
C GLU A 49 8.83 -7.97 -3.39
N MET A 50 7.66 -7.33 -3.30
CA MET A 50 7.54 -5.92 -2.89
C MET A 50 8.14 -5.65 -1.51
N LYS A 51 7.91 -6.54 -0.52
CA LYS A 51 8.54 -6.43 0.80
C LYS A 51 10.05 -6.56 0.72
N ARG A 52 10.55 -7.48 -0.10
CA ARG A 52 11.99 -7.66 -0.33
C ARG A 52 12.60 -6.42 -1.00
N VAL A 53 11.95 -5.85 -2.01
CA VAL A 53 12.37 -4.59 -2.64
C VAL A 53 12.46 -3.47 -1.60
N LYS A 54 11.44 -3.30 -0.75
CA LYS A 54 11.47 -2.29 0.32
C LYS A 54 12.64 -2.49 1.28
N ALA A 55 12.94 -3.74 1.67
CA ALA A 55 14.06 -4.03 2.55
C ALA A 55 15.41 -3.67 1.91
N ILE A 56 15.61 -4.03 0.63
CA ILE A 56 16.83 -3.71 -0.13
C ILE A 56 16.96 -2.19 -0.30
N PHE A 57 15.86 -1.53 -0.70
CA PHE A 57 15.79 -0.09 -0.87
C PHE A 57 16.17 0.67 0.41
N SER A 58 15.61 0.28 1.56
CA SER A 58 15.92 0.93 2.84
C SER A 58 17.39 0.80 3.26
N GLY A 59 18.05 -0.30 2.87
CA GLY A 59 19.47 -0.53 3.13
C GLY A 59 20.43 0.10 2.11
N HIS A 60 19.91 0.65 1.00
CA HIS A 60 20.74 1.22 -0.06
C HIS A 60 21.26 2.62 0.31
N ASN A 61 22.52 2.89 -0.03
CA ASN A 61 23.19 4.19 0.15
C ASN A 61 22.60 5.18 -0.86
N PRO A 62 22.14 6.40 -0.49
CA PRO A 62 22.54 7.23 0.66
C PRO A 62 21.69 7.12 1.94
N GLY A 63 21.08 5.97 2.21
CA GLY A 63 20.34 5.75 3.47
C GLY A 63 18.89 6.16 3.35
N PHE A 64 18.19 5.55 2.40
CA PHE A 64 16.76 5.76 2.17
C PHE A 64 15.87 5.25 3.32
N GLY A 65 16.42 4.41 4.22
CA GLY A 65 15.69 3.83 5.35
C GLY A 65 15.34 4.79 6.50
N SER A 66 15.96 5.97 6.60
CA SER A 66 15.72 6.91 7.72
C SER A 66 14.48 7.81 7.52
N GLY A 67 13.52 7.40 6.68
CA GLY A 67 12.34 8.22 6.32
C GLY A 67 12.66 9.41 5.41
N SER A 68 13.90 9.51 4.93
CA SER A 68 14.39 10.56 4.04
C SER A 68 13.97 10.34 2.59
N ALA A 69 13.38 9.20 2.26
CA ALA A 69 12.93 8.84 0.93
C ALA A 69 11.54 8.22 0.93
N ILE A 70 10.74 8.62 -0.05
CA ILE A 70 9.37 8.15 -0.26
C ILE A 70 9.34 7.38 -1.58
N ILE A 71 8.86 6.14 -1.53
CA ILE A 71 8.59 5.36 -2.75
C ILE A 71 7.26 5.85 -3.33
N HIS A 72 7.31 6.42 -4.54
CA HIS A 72 6.14 6.89 -5.27
C HIS A 72 5.55 5.81 -6.18
N SER A 73 6.41 4.96 -6.77
CA SER A 73 5.97 3.77 -7.50
C SER A 73 6.94 2.61 -7.34
N MET A 74 6.41 1.40 -7.50
CA MET A 74 7.17 0.15 -7.52
C MET A 74 6.50 -0.80 -8.50
N ALA A 75 7.23 -1.23 -9.52
CA ALA A 75 6.71 -2.08 -10.57
C ALA A 75 7.73 -3.18 -10.94
N LEU A 76 7.24 -4.22 -11.60
CA LEU A 76 8.12 -5.20 -12.23
C LEU A 76 8.93 -4.49 -13.31
N ASP A 77 10.25 -4.62 -13.25
CA ASP A 77 11.09 -4.29 -14.39
C ASP A 77 11.00 -5.47 -15.36
N GLU A 78 10.24 -5.26 -16.43
CA GLU A 78 9.88 -6.32 -17.37
C GLU A 78 11.14 -6.94 -18.00
N PRO A 79 11.21 -8.29 -18.09
CA PRO A 79 12.32 -8.96 -18.75
C PRO A 79 12.37 -8.58 -20.24
N GLU A 80 13.55 -8.70 -20.84
CA GLU A 80 13.75 -8.42 -22.26
C GLU A 80 12.75 -9.21 -23.13
N ASN A 81 12.20 -8.55 -24.15
CA ASN A 81 11.16 -9.11 -25.01
C ASN A 81 11.53 -10.51 -25.54
N GLN A 82 12.79 -10.70 -25.96
CA GLN A 82 13.25 -11.99 -26.48
C GLN A 82 13.23 -13.12 -25.43
N CYS A 83 13.39 -12.80 -24.13
CA CYS A 83 13.25 -13.77 -23.05
C CYS A 83 11.80 -14.17 -22.85
N VAL A 84 10.86 -13.22 -22.96
CA VAL A 84 9.42 -13.48 -22.86
C VAL A 84 8.93 -14.31 -24.03
N VAL A 85 9.31 -13.96 -25.27
CA VAL A 85 8.89 -14.67 -26.49
C VAL A 85 9.38 -16.12 -26.51
N ARG A 86 10.58 -16.38 -25.97
CA ARG A 86 11.16 -17.73 -25.91
C ARG A 86 10.61 -18.58 -24.77
N TRP A 87 10.07 -17.96 -23.73
CA TRP A 87 9.58 -18.66 -22.55
C TRP A 87 8.29 -19.44 -22.85
N LYS A 88 8.21 -20.66 -22.33
CA LYS A 88 7.04 -21.53 -22.40
C LYS A 88 6.60 -21.93 -21.00
N LYS A 89 5.31 -22.26 -20.85
CA LYS A 89 4.77 -22.76 -19.59
C LYS A 89 5.54 -24.00 -19.13
N GLY A 90 6.12 -23.94 -17.93
CA GLY A 90 6.97 -24.99 -17.36
C GLY A 90 8.47 -24.64 -17.38
N ASP A 91 8.88 -23.66 -18.19
CA ASP A 91 10.23 -23.13 -18.15
C ASP A 91 10.47 -22.37 -16.85
N LEU A 92 11.74 -22.32 -16.43
CA LEU A 92 12.15 -21.54 -15.27
C LEU A 92 11.84 -20.06 -15.49
N ILE A 93 11.33 -19.40 -14.45
CA ILE A 93 11.11 -17.96 -14.47
C ILE A 93 12.48 -17.25 -14.54
N PRO A 94 12.68 -16.32 -15.50
CA PRO A 94 13.92 -15.57 -15.58
C PRO A 94 14.15 -14.72 -14.32
N PRO A 95 15.39 -14.26 -14.06
CA PRO A 95 15.65 -13.35 -12.96
C PRO A 95 14.74 -12.12 -13.03
N ARG A 96 14.01 -11.86 -11.95
CA ARG A 96 13.08 -10.75 -11.84
C ARG A 96 13.76 -9.55 -11.20
N ARG A 97 13.47 -8.37 -11.74
CA ARG A 97 13.92 -7.09 -11.21
C ARG A 97 12.71 -6.21 -10.93
N ALA A 98 12.88 -5.22 -10.08
CA ALA A 98 11.86 -4.23 -9.80
C ALA A 98 12.39 -2.84 -10.12
N GLU A 99 11.57 -2.03 -10.78
CA GLU A 99 11.81 -0.60 -10.91
C GLU A 99 11.13 0.12 -9.73
N VAL A 100 11.87 1.02 -9.09
CA VAL A 100 11.41 1.81 -7.96
C VAL A 100 11.63 3.28 -8.27
N LEU A 101 10.55 4.05 -8.34
CA LEU A 101 10.62 5.50 -8.37
C LEU A 101 10.49 6.03 -6.95
N ALA A 102 11.56 6.63 -6.45
CA ALA A 102 11.61 7.22 -5.12
C ALA A 102 11.96 8.70 -5.19
N MET A 103 11.46 9.48 -4.24
CA MET A 103 11.90 10.86 -4.04
C MET A 103 12.66 10.96 -2.74
N SER A 104 13.85 11.54 -2.78
CA SER A 104 14.65 11.83 -1.58
C SER A 104 15.30 13.20 -1.71
N LYS A 105 15.20 14.02 -0.66
CA LYS A 105 15.79 15.38 -0.60
C LYS A 105 15.45 16.23 -1.84
N GLY A 106 14.22 16.12 -2.34
CA GLY A 106 13.73 16.86 -3.52
C GLY A 106 14.22 16.33 -4.87
N LYS A 107 14.96 15.21 -4.90
CA LYS A 107 15.43 14.56 -6.13
C LYS A 107 14.65 13.27 -6.39
N SER A 108 14.33 13.01 -7.65
CA SER A 108 13.71 11.76 -8.08
C SER A 108 14.77 10.75 -8.48
N HIS A 109 14.74 9.58 -7.85
CA HIS A 109 15.60 8.44 -8.11
C HIS A 109 14.80 7.35 -8.80
N VAL A 110 15.32 6.83 -9.90
CA VAL A 110 14.86 5.62 -10.58
C VAL A 110 15.85 4.51 -10.27
N LEU A 111 15.44 3.57 -9.45
CA LEU A 111 16.27 2.44 -9.04
C LEU A 111 15.81 1.17 -9.73
N THR A 112 16.77 0.35 -10.15
CA THR A 112 16.52 -1.03 -10.55
C THR A 112 17.04 -1.96 -9.46
N VAL A 113 16.16 -2.77 -8.89
CA VAL A 113 16.46 -3.71 -7.80
C VAL A 113 16.39 -5.13 -8.33
N ASP A 114 17.50 -5.85 -8.24
CA ASP A 114 17.57 -7.27 -8.61
C ASP A 114 17.14 -8.15 -7.43
N LEU A 115 16.03 -8.88 -7.62
CA LEU A 115 15.43 -9.69 -6.57
C LEU A 115 16.19 -10.99 -6.31
N LYS A 116 17.01 -11.47 -7.26
CA LYS A 116 17.78 -12.70 -7.09
C LYS A 116 18.97 -12.45 -6.18
N THR A 117 19.78 -11.47 -6.53
CA THR A 117 20.99 -11.03 -5.82
C THR A 117 20.67 -10.20 -4.57
N GLY A 118 19.49 -9.58 -4.52
CA GLY A 118 19.08 -8.73 -3.41
C GLY A 118 19.82 -7.40 -3.36
N ARG A 119 20.15 -6.83 -4.53
CA ARG A 119 20.96 -5.61 -4.65
C ARG A 119 20.31 -4.60 -5.59
N VAL A 120 20.63 -3.32 -5.37
CA VAL A 120 20.35 -2.26 -6.35
C VAL A 120 21.40 -2.37 -7.46
N VAL A 121 20.96 -2.54 -8.70
CA VAL A 121 21.85 -2.67 -9.88
C VAL A 121 21.95 -1.38 -10.69
N SER A 122 21.01 -0.46 -10.51
CA SER A 122 21.01 0.88 -11.10
C SER A 122 20.35 1.87 -10.14
N ASP A 123 20.89 3.08 -10.04
CA ASP A 123 20.34 4.20 -9.29
C ASP A 123 20.61 5.47 -10.08
N LEU A 124 19.58 5.94 -10.80
CA LEU A 124 19.65 7.09 -11.67
C LEU A 124 18.84 8.23 -11.06
N VAL A 125 19.47 9.39 -10.91
CA VAL A 125 18.72 10.62 -10.60
C VAL A 125 18.08 11.11 -11.89
N ASN A 126 16.75 11.19 -11.92
CA ASN A 126 16.02 11.64 -13.11
C ASN A 126 16.37 13.12 -13.39
N PRO A 127 16.98 13.44 -14.56
CA PRO A 127 17.37 14.81 -14.89
C PRO A 127 16.20 15.64 -15.43
N THR A 128 15.06 15.02 -15.70
CA THR A 128 13.91 15.64 -16.35
C THR A 128 13.09 16.47 -15.36
N SER A 129 12.45 17.53 -15.85
CA SER A 129 11.62 18.47 -15.07
C SER A 129 10.24 17.92 -14.64
N GLY A 130 10.09 16.61 -14.47
CA GLY A 130 8.85 15.97 -14.06
C GLY A 130 8.87 15.52 -12.60
N TYR A 131 7.70 15.46 -11.96
CA TYR A 131 7.55 14.91 -10.61
C TYR A 131 6.91 13.53 -10.63
N PRO A 132 7.28 12.63 -9.69
CA PRO A 132 6.60 11.36 -9.49
C PRO A 132 5.11 11.51 -9.19
N ILE A 133 4.36 10.43 -9.40
CA ILE A 133 2.96 10.32 -8.99
C ILE A 133 2.82 10.54 -7.47
N LEU A 134 1.77 11.24 -7.05
CA LEU A 134 1.47 11.42 -5.63
C LEU A 134 1.07 10.09 -4.99
N THR A 135 1.62 9.82 -3.81
CA THR A 135 1.15 8.69 -3.00
C THR A 135 -0.16 9.05 -2.31
N MET A 136 -0.92 8.04 -1.91
CA MET A 136 -2.12 8.28 -1.10
C MET A 136 -1.79 9.02 0.21
N ASN A 137 -0.62 8.77 0.81
CA ASN A 137 -0.17 9.47 2.00
C ASN A 137 0.05 10.96 1.72
N ASP A 138 0.60 11.32 0.57
CA ASP A 138 0.79 12.72 0.16
C ASP A 138 -0.57 13.41 0.02
N ILE A 139 -1.53 12.76 -0.66
CA ILE A 139 -2.87 13.31 -0.86
C ILE A 139 -3.59 13.50 0.48
N ILE A 140 -3.54 12.51 1.37
CA ILE A 140 -4.12 12.59 2.71
C ILE A 140 -3.46 13.72 3.50
N ALA A 141 -2.12 13.80 3.51
CA ALA A 141 -1.40 14.84 4.24
C ALA A 141 -1.77 16.25 3.75
N VAL A 142 -1.78 16.45 2.43
CA VAL A 142 -2.13 17.74 1.81
C VAL A 142 -3.59 18.11 2.06
N SER A 143 -4.52 17.16 2.08
CA SER A 143 -5.94 17.41 2.38
C SER A 143 -6.17 18.07 3.74
N GLN A 144 -5.26 17.86 4.69
CA GLN A 144 -5.36 18.39 6.06
C GLN A 144 -4.70 19.77 6.23
N VAL A 145 -3.89 20.20 5.26
CA VAL A 145 -3.13 21.46 5.34
C VAL A 145 -4.03 22.70 5.43
N PRO A 146 -5.09 22.87 4.62
CA PRO A 146 -5.90 24.08 4.65
C PRO A 146 -6.52 24.36 6.02
N PHE A 147 -6.92 23.32 6.75
CA PHE A 147 -7.55 23.46 8.07
C PHE A 147 -6.61 24.01 9.16
N LYS A 148 -5.29 24.02 8.90
CA LYS A 148 -4.28 24.60 9.78
C LYS A 148 -3.93 26.06 9.43
N SER A 149 -4.34 26.57 8.27
CA SER A 149 -4.07 27.95 7.86
C SER A 149 -5.04 28.92 8.54
N VAL A 150 -4.48 30.02 9.07
CA VAL A 150 -5.27 31.10 9.68
C VAL A 150 -6.11 31.79 8.61
N GLU A 151 -5.52 32.07 7.45
CA GLU A 151 -6.13 32.75 6.32
C GLU A 151 -7.32 31.93 5.78
N PHE A 152 -7.14 30.63 5.58
CA PHE A 152 -8.20 29.73 5.14
C PHE A 152 -9.32 29.64 6.18
N ASN A 153 -9.00 29.59 7.47
CA ASN A 153 -10.02 29.55 8.52
C ASN A 153 -10.77 30.87 8.67
N GLN A 154 -10.13 32.02 8.38
CA GLN A 154 -10.79 33.32 8.34
C GLN A 154 -11.76 33.42 7.16
N SER A 155 -11.38 32.98 5.96
CA SER A 155 -12.27 33.03 4.78
C SER A 155 -13.55 32.21 4.98
N ARG A 156 -13.47 31.07 5.68
CA ARG A 156 -14.63 30.25 6.07
C ARG A 156 -15.65 31.00 6.95
N ARG A 157 -15.22 31.96 7.77
CA ARG A 157 -16.10 32.71 8.69
C ARG A 157 -16.96 33.74 7.97
N VAL A 158 -16.52 34.21 6.80
CA VAL A 158 -17.23 35.23 6.00
C VAL A 158 -18.42 34.64 5.24
N GLY A 159 -18.63 33.31 5.32
CA GLY A 159 -19.67 32.57 4.63
C GLY A 159 -19.26 32.22 3.21
N PHE A 160 -19.33 30.93 2.87
CA PHE A 160 -19.17 30.47 1.49
C PHE A 160 -20.37 30.93 0.67
N ARG A 161 -20.28 32.13 0.08
CA ARG A 161 -21.28 32.61 -0.87
C ARG A 161 -20.83 32.21 -2.26
N PHE A 162 -21.32 31.06 -2.74
CA PHE A 162 -21.19 30.71 -4.15
C PHE A 162 -22.04 31.71 -4.95
N PRO A 163 -21.47 32.39 -5.95
CA PRO A 163 -22.28 33.12 -6.91
C PRO A 163 -23.11 32.09 -7.68
N VAL A 164 -24.42 32.12 -7.45
CA VAL A 164 -25.42 31.48 -8.33
C VAL A 164 -25.57 32.32 -9.59
#